data_AF-A0A0W7Y2C7-F1
#
_entry.id   AF-A0A0W7Y2C7-F1
#
_cell.length_a   1.000
_cell.length_b   1.000
_cell.length_c   1.000
_cell.angle_alpha   90.00
_cell.angle_beta   90.00
_cell.angle_gamma   90.00
#
_symmetry.space_group_name_H-M   'P 1'
#
loop_
_entity.id
_entity.type
_entity.pdbx_description
1 polymer ?
#
loop_
_entity_poly.entity_id
_entity_poly.type
_entity_poly.pdbx_seq_one_letter_code
_entity_poly.pdbx_strand_id
1 'polypeptide(L)'
;MKKFFLVFVIACLAFANFSTGALANNFEDQPIENAFQIIENTEDIIIAQAVHPNGDELYATLDKNTNEYTLKAIVKDEGLLKFASSDKEYEYTVDVQELSEDGIKAVFTDVNSAEKFKIEETVEFTEKVVAQGPLLGLLPVIEWGGAALLSWLAANAAAITIAGVTAYLATHVWSKYKNQPYNYYQAFISGGDVYIGSAFKDDASAFAAIKGSEKVDVWAKTESKSNEAARKGGNGNPPASLHHTTESFGKGDGYYKHWHPLRETQIDPRTGRAIYVKKDNHIFYM
;
A
#
# COMPACT_ATOMS: atom_id res chain seq x y z
N MET A 1 -17.81 15.03 -67.77
CA MET A 1 -18.07 14.13 -66.61
C MET A 1 -16.82 13.34 -66.16
N LYS A 2 -15.61 13.94 -66.18
CA LYS A 2 -14.38 13.30 -65.66
C LYS A 2 -13.53 14.20 -64.75
N LYS A 3 -13.96 15.43 -64.48
CA LYS A 3 -13.26 16.39 -63.60
C LYS A 3 -13.90 16.57 -62.21
N PHE A 4 -15.09 16.00 -61.99
CA PHE A 4 -15.77 16.03 -60.68
C PHE A 4 -15.46 14.80 -59.80
N PHE A 5 -14.97 13.70 -60.39
CA PHE A 5 -14.66 12.47 -59.64
C PHE A 5 -13.27 12.49 -58.98
N LEU A 6 -12.36 13.38 -59.43
CA LEU A 6 -11.00 13.47 -58.89
C LEU A 6 -10.93 14.31 -57.61
N VAL A 7 -11.87 15.22 -57.39
CA VAL A 7 -11.91 16.08 -56.19
C VAL A 7 -12.47 15.33 -54.98
N PHE A 8 -13.32 14.33 -55.18
CA PHE A 8 -13.93 13.58 -54.08
C PHE A 8 -12.99 12.51 -53.48
N VAL A 9 -12.05 11.97 -54.27
CA VAL A 9 -11.09 10.95 -53.77
C VAL A 9 -9.91 11.58 -53.02
N ILE A 10 -9.52 12.82 -53.36
CA ILE A 10 -8.47 13.56 -52.62
C ILE A 10 -9.00 14.08 -51.27
N ALA A 11 -10.30 14.35 -51.15
CA ALA A 11 -10.93 14.72 -49.87
C ALA A 11 -11.04 13.54 -48.88
N CYS A 12 -11.10 12.29 -49.35
CA CYS A 12 -11.11 11.12 -48.47
C CYS A 12 -9.70 10.70 -47.99
N LEU A 13 -8.64 11.09 -48.71
CA LEU A 13 -7.25 10.79 -48.32
C LEU A 13 -6.62 11.87 -47.43
N ALA A 14 -7.27 13.02 -47.26
CA ALA A 14 -6.88 14.04 -46.27
C ALA A 14 -7.43 13.76 -44.86
N PHE A 15 -8.35 12.80 -44.70
CA PHE A 15 -8.92 12.41 -43.39
C PHE A 15 -8.32 11.12 -42.81
N ALA A 16 -7.32 10.52 -43.46
CA ALA A 16 -6.70 9.27 -43.02
C ALA A 16 -5.29 9.43 -42.40
N ASN A 17 -4.83 10.66 -42.16
CA ASN A 17 -3.54 10.95 -41.50
C ASN A 17 -3.65 12.01 -40.39
N PHE A 18 -4.67 11.88 -39.54
CA PHE A 18 -4.67 12.44 -38.19
C PHE A 18 -4.98 11.33 -37.18
N SER A 19 -4.30 10.18 -37.33
CA SER A 19 -4.10 9.27 -36.22
C SER A 19 -2.87 9.73 -35.43
N THR A 20 -3.03 9.65 -34.10
CA THR A 20 -2.05 9.87 -33.02
C THR A 20 -1.62 11.31 -32.78
N GLY A 21 -2.38 12.04 -31.95
CA GLY A 21 -1.89 13.30 -31.39
C GLY A 21 -2.87 14.18 -30.61
N ALA A 22 -4.12 13.76 -30.38
CA ALA A 22 -5.11 14.61 -29.70
C ALA A 22 -5.96 13.84 -28.69
N LEU A 23 -5.33 13.04 -27.83
CA LEU A 23 -5.85 12.60 -26.52
C LEU A 23 -4.65 12.32 -25.60
N ALA A 24 -3.85 13.35 -25.39
CA ALA A 24 -2.87 13.40 -24.31
C ALA A 24 -2.89 14.85 -23.83
N ASN A 25 -4.05 15.30 -23.34
CA ASN A 25 -4.07 16.53 -22.56
C ASN A 25 -3.51 16.19 -21.18
N ASN A 26 -2.19 16.24 -21.12
CA ASN A 26 -1.37 16.77 -20.06
C ASN A 26 -1.97 16.71 -18.64
N PHE A 27 -1.69 15.61 -17.95
CA PHE A 27 -1.24 15.66 -16.55
C PHE A 27 0.20 16.23 -16.42
N GLU A 28 0.75 16.81 -17.50
CA GLU A 28 2.17 17.10 -17.66
C GLU A 28 2.63 18.36 -16.91
N ASP A 29 1.73 19.19 -16.37
CA ASP A 29 2.11 20.50 -15.80
C ASP A 29 1.49 20.86 -14.44
N GLN A 30 0.84 19.93 -13.74
CA GLN A 30 0.41 20.17 -12.35
C GLN A 30 0.89 19.03 -11.47
N PRO A 31 1.72 19.29 -10.44
CA PRO A 31 2.11 18.25 -9.51
C PRO A 31 0.85 17.66 -8.87
N ILE A 32 0.72 16.34 -8.93
CA ILE A 32 -0.38 15.55 -8.36
C ILE A 32 -0.62 15.90 -6.88
N GLU A 33 0.39 16.44 -6.19
CA GLU A 33 0.30 16.91 -4.79
C GLU A 33 -0.83 17.92 -4.50
N ASN A 34 -1.31 18.69 -5.49
CA ASN A 34 -2.46 19.60 -5.30
C ASN A 34 -3.79 19.04 -5.84
N ALA A 35 -3.79 17.84 -6.45
CA ALA A 35 -4.98 17.23 -7.03
C ALA A 35 -5.77 16.40 -6.01
N PHE A 36 -5.14 15.98 -4.91
CA PHE A 36 -5.74 15.11 -3.90
C PHE A 36 -6.04 15.87 -2.61
N GLN A 37 -7.18 15.58 -2.01
CA GLN A 37 -7.60 16.19 -0.75
C GLN A 37 -8.21 15.15 0.18
N ILE A 38 -7.92 15.24 1.49
CA ILE A 38 -8.64 14.49 2.51
C ILE A 38 -9.95 15.24 2.80
N ILE A 39 -11.07 14.61 2.50
CA ILE A 39 -12.40 15.18 2.76
C ILE A 39 -13.01 14.67 4.07
N GLU A 40 -12.55 13.53 4.56
CA GLU A 40 -12.93 12.97 5.84
C GLU A 40 -11.76 12.24 6.49
N ASN A 41 -11.54 12.47 7.79
CA ASN A 41 -10.55 11.74 8.59
C ASN A 41 -11.04 11.62 10.03
N THR A 42 -11.67 10.49 10.33
CA THR A 42 -12.18 10.16 11.66
C THR A 42 -11.33 9.04 12.27
N GLU A 43 -11.70 8.55 13.45
CA GLU A 43 -11.04 7.38 14.05
C GLU A 43 -11.26 6.11 13.22
N ASP A 44 -12.40 6.03 12.52
CA ASP A 44 -12.89 4.82 11.86
C ASP A 44 -12.67 4.82 10.35
N ILE A 45 -12.63 5.99 9.71
CA ILE A 45 -12.57 6.10 8.26
C ILE A 45 -11.68 7.26 7.82
N ILE A 46 -11.07 7.12 6.66
CA ILE A 46 -10.40 8.21 5.95
C ILE A 46 -10.82 8.17 4.48
N ILE A 47 -11.18 9.34 3.93
CA ILE A 47 -11.64 9.49 2.56
C ILE A 47 -10.81 10.57 1.87
N ALA A 48 -10.20 10.21 0.75
CA ALA A 48 -9.51 11.11 -0.15
C ALA A 48 -10.33 11.33 -1.43
N GLN A 49 -10.22 12.52 -2.01
CA GLN A 49 -10.84 12.88 -3.27
C GLN A 49 -9.81 13.43 -4.25
N ALA A 50 -9.99 13.11 -5.52
CA ALA A 50 -9.38 13.79 -6.66
C ALA A 50 -10.47 14.32 -7.60
N VAL A 51 -10.24 15.49 -8.20
CA VAL A 51 -11.16 16.07 -9.19
C VAL A 51 -10.41 16.34 -10.48
N HIS A 52 -10.86 15.72 -11.57
CA HIS A 52 -10.29 15.90 -12.90
C HIS A 52 -10.77 17.23 -13.51
N PRO A 53 -9.99 17.90 -14.39
CA PRO A 53 -10.38 19.20 -14.98
C PRO A 53 -11.70 19.22 -15.77
N ASN A 54 -12.14 18.08 -16.31
CA ASN A 54 -13.48 17.96 -16.94
C ASN A 54 -14.62 17.89 -15.92
N GLY A 55 -14.30 17.90 -14.62
CA GLY A 55 -15.22 17.85 -13.51
C GLY A 55 -15.55 16.45 -13.01
N ASP A 56 -14.94 15.40 -13.56
CA ASP A 56 -15.07 14.05 -13.01
C ASP A 56 -14.42 13.96 -11.63
N GLU A 57 -14.97 13.10 -10.77
CA GLU A 57 -14.54 12.99 -9.38
C GLU A 57 -14.15 11.56 -9.07
N LEU A 58 -13.11 11.39 -8.27
CA LEU A 58 -12.62 10.10 -7.80
C LEU A 58 -12.46 10.14 -6.29
N TYR A 59 -12.93 9.11 -5.61
CA TYR A 59 -12.89 8.98 -4.16
C TYR A 59 -12.22 7.67 -3.80
N ALA A 60 -11.30 7.73 -2.84
CA ALA A 60 -10.70 6.55 -2.22
C ALA A 60 -11.02 6.54 -0.73
N THR A 61 -11.40 5.39 -0.22
CA THR A 61 -11.76 5.21 1.19
C THR A 61 -10.95 4.09 1.79
N LEU A 62 -10.53 4.27 3.05
CA LEU A 62 -9.99 3.23 3.91
C LEU A 62 -10.82 3.19 5.19
N ASP A 63 -11.51 2.08 5.41
CA ASP A 63 -12.10 1.75 6.72
C ASP A 63 -10.98 1.24 7.64
N LYS A 64 -10.68 1.99 8.70
CA LYS A 64 -9.59 1.71 9.65
C LYS A 64 -9.92 0.58 10.63
N ASN A 65 -11.16 0.13 10.68
CA ASN A 65 -11.61 -0.99 11.51
C ASN A 65 -11.52 -2.31 10.74
N THR A 66 -11.90 -2.32 9.46
CA THR A 66 -11.86 -3.53 8.61
C THR A 66 -10.60 -3.62 7.76
N ASN A 67 -9.86 -2.52 7.60
CA ASN A 67 -8.75 -2.33 6.65
C ASN A 67 -9.16 -2.49 5.18
N GLU A 68 -10.45 -2.28 4.87
CA GLU A 68 -10.96 -2.41 3.51
C GLU A 68 -10.78 -1.10 2.74
N TYR A 69 -10.28 -1.23 1.51
CA TYR A 69 -10.17 -0.13 0.56
C TYR A 69 -11.32 -0.17 -0.45
N THR A 70 -11.90 0.99 -0.72
CA THR A 70 -12.87 1.17 -1.82
C THR A 70 -12.51 2.36 -2.69
N LEU A 71 -12.97 2.31 -3.95
CA LEU A 71 -12.88 3.42 -4.89
C LEU A 71 -14.25 3.72 -5.48
N LYS A 72 -14.55 5.01 -5.63
CA LYS A 72 -15.75 5.49 -6.32
C LYS A 72 -15.38 6.55 -7.34
N ALA A 73 -15.81 6.39 -8.59
CA ALA A 73 -15.76 7.46 -9.60
C ALA A 73 -17.15 7.99 -9.90
N ILE A 74 -17.23 9.30 -10.10
CA ILE A 74 -18.39 10.00 -10.63
C ILE A 74 -17.96 10.65 -11.94
N VAL A 75 -18.50 10.16 -13.05
CA VAL A 75 -18.20 10.63 -14.40
C VAL A 75 -19.32 11.52 -14.88
N LYS A 76 -19.02 12.77 -15.16
CA LYS A 76 -19.97 13.74 -15.71
C LYS A 76 -20.28 13.36 -17.15
N ASP A 77 -21.56 13.19 -17.44
CA ASP A 77 -22.01 12.87 -18.79
C ASP A 77 -21.96 14.14 -19.66
N GLU A 78 -20.99 14.23 -20.56
CA GLU A 78 -20.91 15.29 -21.60
C GLU A 78 -21.91 15.03 -22.75
N GLY A 79 -23.15 14.66 -22.43
CA GLY A 79 -24.19 14.42 -23.43
C GLY A 79 -24.38 15.63 -24.35
N LEU A 80 -24.40 15.39 -25.67
CA LEU A 80 -24.60 16.41 -26.72
C LEU A 80 -25.88 17.27 -26.53
N LEU A 81 -26.79 16.83 -25.67
CA LEU A 81 -28.06 17.46 -25.34
C LEU A 81 -28.22 17.51 -23.80
N LYS A 82 -27.95 18.68 -23.21
CA LYS A 82 -27.96 19.00 -21.77
C LYS A 82 -29.31 18.83 -21.03
N PHE A 83 -30.26 18.07 -21.57
CA PHE A 83 -31.63 17.99 -21.06
C PHE A 83 -31.89 16.77 -20.15
N ALA A 84 -30.95 15.84 -20.05
CA ALA A 84 -31.01 14.70 -19.12
C ALA A 84 -29.60 14.14 -18.87
N SER A 85 -28.70 14.93 -18.27
CA SER A 85 -27.40 14.40 -17.82
C SER A 85 -27.55 13.80 -16.43
N SER A 86 -27.46 12.48 -16.31
CA SER A 86 -27.22 11.81 -15.03
C SER A 86 -25.77 11.38 -14.99
N ASP A 87 -25.03 11.86 -14.00
CA ASP A 87 -23.65 11.42 -13.77
C ASP A 87 -23.61 9.89 -13.63
N LYS A 88 -22.56 9.27 -14.17
CA LYS A 88 -22.36 7.84 -14.07
C LYS A 88 -21.47 7.54 -12.88
N GLU A 89 -21.99 6.74 -11.97
CA GLU A 89 -21.24 6.30 -10.80
C GLU A 89 -20.66 4.90 -11.03
N TYR A 90 -19.42 4.72 -10.63
CA TYR A 90 -18.72 3.44 -10.64
C TYR A 90 -18.12 3.21 -9.26
N GLU A 91 -18.33 2.03 -8.69
CA GLU A 91 -17.85 1.69 -7.35
C GLU A 91 -17.09 0.37 -7.38
N TYR A 92 -15.97 0.34 -6.66
CA TYR A 92 -15.05 -0.79 -6.62
C TYR A 92 -14.68 -1.12 -5.19
N THR A 93 -14.69 -2.41 -4.90
CA THR A 93 -13.93 -2.96 -3.76
C THR A 93 -12.50 -3.23 -4.23
N VAL A 94 -11.52 -2.96 -3.36
CA VAL A 94 -10.10 -3.09 -3.71
C VAL A 94 -9.43 -4.07 -2.75
N ASP A 95 -9.08 -5.24 -3.27
CA ASP A 95 -8.26 -6.23 -2.58
C ASP A 95 -6.78 -5.89 -2.81
N VAL A 96 -6.21 -5.17 -1.84
CA VAL A 96 -4.83 -4.69 -1.88
C VAL A 96 -3.89 -5.78 -1.36
N GLN A 97 -2.93 -6.19 -2.19
CA GLN A 97 -1.91 -7.18 -1.84
C GLN A 97 -0.60 -6.50 -1.43
N GLU A 98 -0.20 -5.44 -2.14
CA GLU A 98 0.93 -4.57 -1.79
C GLU A 98 0.49 -3.10 -1.97
N LEU A 99 0.82 -2.24 -1.01
CA LEU A 99 0.64 -0.78 -1.09
C LEU A 99 1.67 -0.11 -0.18
N SER A 100 2.67 0.52 -0.77
CA SER A 100 3.70 1.30 -0.08
C SER A 100 4.11 2.50 -0.92
N GLU A 101 5.17 3.20 -0.53
CA GLU A 101 5.82 4.20 -1.37
C GLU A 101 6.33 3.62 -2.71
N ASP A 102 6.64 2.33 -2.74
CA ASP A 102 7.24 1.65 -3.90
C ASP A 102 6.20 1.33 -4.99
N GLY A 103 4.91 1.34 -4.67
CA GLY A 103 3.84 1.10 -5.63
C GLY A 103 2.64 0.33 -5.06
N ILE A 104 1.80 -0.17 -5.96
CA ILE A 104 0.58 -0.92 -5.63
C ILE A 104 0.48 -2.23 -6.41
N LYS A 105 -0.01 -3.26 -5.74
CA LYS A 105 -0.51 -4.52 -6.33
C LYS A 105 -1.89 -4.81 -5.76
N ALA A 106 -2.91 -4.83 -6.60
CA ALA A 106 -4.29 -4.94 -6.13
C ALA A 106 -5.24 -5.56 -7.17
N VAL A 107 -6.37 -6.08 -6.69
CA VAL A 107 -7.51 -6.51 -7.51
C VAL A 107 -8.69 -5.58 -7.22
N PHE A 108 -9.16 -4.89 -8.24
CA PHE A 108 -10.33 -4.03 -8.22
C PHE A 108 -11.52 -4.87 -8.70
N THR A 109 -12.60 -4.89 -7.93
CA THR A 109 -13.84 -5.58 -8.30
C THR A 109 -14.97 -4.58 -8.35
N ASP A 110 -15.56 -4.39 -9.53
CA ASP A 110 -16.75 -3.54 -9.73
C ASP A 110 -17.92 -4.13 -8.93
N VAL A 111 -18.56 -3.31 -8.10
CA VAL A 111 -19.61 -3.74 -7.18
C VAL A 111 -20.88 -4.17 -7.92
N ASN A 112 -21.18 -3.58 -9.06
CA ASN A 112 -22.40 -3.83 -9.82
C ASN A 112 -22.25 -5.01 -10.78
N SER A 113 -21.13 -5.08 -11.51
CA SER A 113 -20.91 -6.11 -12.54
C SER A 113 -20.14 -7.33 -12.03
N ALA A 114 -19.48 -7.21 -10.87
CA ALA A 114 -18.51 -8.18 -10.33
C ALA A 114 -17.30 -8.44 -11.26
N GLU A 115 -17.09 -7.60 -12.27
CA GLU A 115 -15.91 -7.66 -13.13
C GLU A 115 -14.66 -7.29 -12.35
N LYS A 116 -13.55 -8.00 -12.63
CA LYS A 116 -12.29 -7.85 -11.92
C LYS A 116 -11.21 -7.30 -12.82
N PHE A 117 -10.48 -6.31 -12.31
CA PHE A 117 -9.26 -5.80 -12.90
C PHE A 117 -8.10 -5.99 -11.93
N LYS A 118 -6.93 -6.37 -12.42
CA LYS A 118 -5.77 -6.67 -11.57
C LYS A 118 -4.55 -5.87 -12.00
N ILE A 119 -3.89 -5.28 -11.02
CA ILE A 119 -2.53 -4.73 -11.13
C ILE A 119 -1.59 -5.79 -10.54
N GLU A 120 -0.88 -6.52 -11.40
CA GLU A 120 -0.01 -7.65 -10.99
C GLU A 120 1.42 -7.24 -10.63
N GLU A 121 1.91 -6.18 -11.26
CA GLU A 121 3.24 -5.61 -11.07
C GLU A 121 3.13 -4.33 -10.26
N THR A 122 4.09 -4.11 -9.36
CA THR A 122 4.19 -2.88 -8.58
C THR A 122 4.37 -1.73 -9.57
N VAL A 123 3.32 -0.94 -9.77
CA VAL A 123 3.42 0.27 -10.60
C VAL A 123 3.95 1.39 -9.72
N GLU A 124 5.17 1.83 -10.01
CA GLU A 124 5.71 3.06 -9.40
C GLU A 124 4.78 4.22 -9.78
N PHE A 125 4.43 5.07 -8.81
CA PHE A 125 3.48 6.18 -9.00
C PHE A 125 4.00 7.32 -9.91
N THR A 126 5.15 7.10 -10.55
CA THR A 126 5.81 7.99 -11.51
C THR A 126 5.38 7.73 -12.95
N GLU A 127 4.80 6.56 -13.26
CA GLU A 127 4.44 6.19 -14.63
C GLU A 127 2.93 6.01 -14.81
N LYS A 128 2.43 6.54 -15.94
CA LYS A 128 1.05 6.32 -16.40
C LYS A 128 0.80 4.80 -16.39
N VAL A 129 -0.21 4.36 -15.64
CA VAL A 129 -0.69 2.98 -15.66
C VAL A 129 -1.26 2.71 -17.06
N VAL A 130 -0.42 2.33 -18.02
CA VAL A 130 -0.87 1.88 -19.33
C VAL A 130 -1.20 0.40 -19.19
N ALA A 131 -2.46 0.10 -18.87
CA ALA A 131 -2.95 -1.27 -18.79
C ALA A 131 -2.72 -2.00 -20.13
N GLN A 132 -1.92 -3.07 -20.12
CA GLN A 132 -1.76 -3.96 -21.26
C GLN A 132 -3.01 -4.86 -21.37
N GLY A 133 -4.04 -4.39 -22.08
CA GLY A 133 -5.20 -5.21 -22.42
C GLY A 133 -6.21 -4.46 -23.29
N PRO A 134 -6.90 -5.12 -24.24
CA PRO A 134 -7.85 -4.47 -25.16
C PRO A 134 -9.20 -4.09 -24.52
N LEU A 135 -9.23 -3.69 -23.25
CA LEU A 135 -10.42 -3.29 -22.47
C LEU A 135 -10.45 -1.78 -22.11
N LEU A 136 -9.66 -0.97 -22.84
CA LEU A 136 -9.37 0.45 -22.61
C LEU A 136 -10.53 1.43 -22.91
N GLY A 137 -11.76 1.10 -22.53
CA GLY A 137 -12.92 1.96 -22.81
C GLY A 137 -13.93 2.11 -21.68
N LEU A 138 -13.74 1.46 -20.53
CA LEU A 138 -14.80 1.34 -19.52
C LEU A 138 -14.41 1.58 -18.07
N LEU A 139 -13.13 1.80 -17.71
CA LEU A 139 -12.72 1.91 -16.30
C LEU A 139 -11.95 3.21 -16.01
N PRO A 140 -12.65 4.35 -15.91
CA PRO A 140 -12.05 5.67 -15.65
C PRO A 140 -11.20 5.72 -14.37
N VAL A 141 -11.52 4.89 -13.36
CA VAL A 141 -10.88 4.89 -12.04
C VAL A 141 -9.36 4.66 -12.08
N ILE A 142 -8.89 3.77 -12.95
CA ILE A 142 -7.48 3.36 -12.97
C ILE A 142 -6.67 4.28 -13.88
N GLU A 143 -7.25 4.67 -15.01
CA GLU A 143 -6.65 5.62 -15.95
C GLU A 143 -6.46 7.01 -15.35
N TRP A 144 -7.36 7.44 -14.44
CA TRP A 144 -7.32 8.79 -13.84
C TRP A 144 -6.46 8.89 -12.57
N GLY A 145 -5.82 7.80 -12.15
CA GLY A 145 -4.92 7.82 -11.00
C GLY A 145 -5.50 7.23 -9.71
N GLY A 146 -6.45 6.30 -9.76
CA GLY A 146 -6.95 5.61 -8.57
C GLY A 146 -5.87 4.88 -7.77
N ALA A 147 -4.87 4.31 -8.44
CA ALA A 147 -3.68 3.77 -7.80
C ALA A 147 -2.93 4.84 -6.98
N ALA A 148 -2.69 6.01 -7.58
CA ALA A 148 -2.02 7.12 -6.92
C ALA A 148 -2.84 7.68 -5.75
N LEU A 149 -4.16 7.78 -5.92
CA LEU A 149 -5.06 8.24 -4.85
C LEU A 149 -5.09 7.26 -3.66
N LEU A 150 -5.09 5.94 -3.91
CA LEU A 150 -5.00 4.93 -2.86
C LEU A 150 -3.68 5.01 -2.09
N SER A 151 -2.56 5.20 -2.79
CA SER A 151 -1.24 5.36 -2.16
C SER A 151 -1.17 6.62 -1.32
N TRP A 152 -1.66 7.74 -1.87
CA TRP A 152 -1.71 9.01 -1.15
C TRP A 152 -2.63 8.92 0.09
N LEU A 153 -3.77 8.22 -0.02
CA LEU A 153 -4.66 7.92 1.11
C LEU A 153 -3.93 7.10 2.19
N ALA A 154 -3.26 6.02 1.80
CA ALA A 154 -2.52 5.16 2.73
C ALA A 154 -1.38 5.92 3.42
N ALA A 155 -0.63 6.74 2.69
CA ALA A 155 0.40 7.62 3.27
C ALA A 155 -0.19 8.58 4.33
N ASN A 156 -1.34 9.21 4.03
CA ASN A 156 -2.04 10.08 5.00
C ASN A 156 -2.64 9.31 6.19
N ALA A 157 -2.99 8.04 6.00
CA ALA A 157 -3.38 7.13 7.08
C ALA A 157 -2.16 6.61 7.88
N ALA A 158 -0.94 6.93 7.44
CA ALA A 158 0.31 6.31 7.89
C ALA A 158 0.23 4.78 7.86
N ALA A 159 -0.31 4.25 6.76
CA ALA A 159 -0.57 2.84 6.55
C ALA A 159 0.20 2.33 5.34
N ILE A 160 0.57 1.06 5.39
CA ILE A 160 1.08 0.27 4.27
C ILE A 160 0.30 -1.03 4.19
N THR A 161 0.31 -1.71 3.04
CA THR A 161 -0.19 -3.08 2.92
C THR A 161 0.92 -3.97 2.36
N ILE A 162 1.24 -5.05 3.07
CA ILE A 162 2.26 -6.03 2.64
C ILE A 162 1.64 -7.42 2.73
N ALA A 163 1.72 -8.18 1.64
CA ALA A 163 1.12 -9.52 1.54
C ALA A 163 -0.36 -9.57 2.01
N GLY A 164 -1.13 -8.55 1.65
CA GLY A 164 -2.56 -8.43 1.99
C GLY A 164 -2.84 -8.01 3.45
N VAL A 165 -1.82 -7.68 4.23
CA VAL A 165 -1.98 -7.17 5.60
C VAL A 165 -1.73 -5.69 5.61
N THR A 166 -2.77 -4.91 5.92
CA THR A 166 -2.62 -3.48 6.22
C THR A 166 -2.03 -3.30 7.62
N ALA A 167 -0.98 -2.50 7.70
CA ALA A 167 -0.25 -2.17 8.90
C ALA A 167 -0.07 -0.66 9.02
N TYR A 168 0.00 -0.16 10.25
CA TYR A 168 0.03 1.28 10.53
C TYR A 168 1.29 1.68 11.29
N LEU A 169 1.82 2.87 11.01
CA LEU A 169 3.04 3.38 11.62
C LEU A 169 2.96 3.33 13.15
N ALA A 170 3.90 2.64 13.78
CA ALA A 170 3.84 2.31 15.21
C ALA A 170 3.68 3.54 16.10
N THR A 171 4.36 4.65 15.79
CA THR A 171 4.28 5.90 16.55
C THR A 171 2.88 6.53 16.54
N HIS A 172 2.08 6.29 15.50
CA HIS A 172 0.72 6.82 15.39
C HIS A 172 -0.31 5.99 16.14
N VAL A 173 -0.18 4.66 16.09
CA VAL A 173 -1.23 3.74 16.56
C VAL A 173 -0.93 3.10 17.92
N TRP A 174 0.29 3.22 18.44
CA TRP A 174 0.68 2.52 19.66
C TRP A 174 -0.22 2.79 20.87
N SER A 175 -0.69 4.03 21.02
CA SER A 175 -1.60 4.43 22.10
C SER A 175 -2.91 3.63 22.09
N LYS A 176 -3.40 3.22 20.91
CA LYS A 176 -4.56 2.34 20.70
C LYS A 176 -4.19 0.89 21.04
N TYR A 177 -3.09 0.39 20.49
CA TYR A 177 -2.67 -1.01 20.65
C TYR A 177 -2.26 -1.40 22.09
N LYS A 178 -1.68 -0.49 22.86
CA LYS A 178 -1.29 -0.78 24.25
C LYS A 178 -2.48 -1.06 25.19
N ASN A 179 -3.70 -0.68 24.81
CA ASN A 179 -4.90 -0.92 25.61
C ASN A 179 -5.66 -2.19 25.17
N GLN A 180 -5.30 -2.76 24.02
CA GLN A 180 -5.93 -3.98 23.49
C GLN A 180 -5.48 -5.23 24.26
N PRO A 181 -6.26 -6.33 24.21
CA PRO A 181 -6.00 -7.53 25.01
C PRO A 181 -4.82 -8.37 24.50
N TYR A 182 -4.34 -8.12 23.29
CA TYR A 182 -3.29 -8.92 22.65
C TYR A 182 -1.89 -8.48 23.09
N ASN A 183 -0.98 -9.45 23.24
CA ASN A 183 0.42 -9.20 23.60
C ASN A 183 1.32 -8.96 22.40
N TYR A 184 0.97 -9.50 21.23
CA TYR A 184 1.83 -9.54 20.05
C TYR A 184 1.05 -9.21 18.79
N TYR A 185 1.70 -8.46 17.91
CA TYR A 185 1.18 -8.04 16.62
C TYR A 185 2.24 -8.30 15.55
N GLN A 186 1.82 -8.49 14.31
CA GLN A 186 2.74 -8.50 13.18
C GLN A 186 3.44 -7.15 13.09
N ALA A 187 4.74 -7.16 12.76
CA ALA A 187 5.49 -5.94 12.48
C ALA A 187 6.11 -6.01 11.10
N PHE A 188 6.24 -4.84 10.48
CA PHE A 188 6.85 -4.67 9.17
C PHE A 188 7.81 -3.49 9.21
N ILE A 189 8.98 -3.64 8.61
CA ILE A 189 9.95 -2.56 8.46
C ILE A 189 9.87 -2.06 7.02
N SER A 190 9.56 -0.77 6.82
CA SER A 190 9.44 -0.15 5.49
C SER A 190 9.80 1.33 5.58
N GLY A 191 10.55 1.86 4.60
CA GLY A 191 11.00 3.26 4.61
C GLY A 191 11.83 3.64 5.84
N GLY A 192 12.42 2.65 6.53
CA GLY A 192 13.08 2.88 7.80
C GLY A 192 12.13 3.26 8.93
N ASP A 193 10.92 2.72 8.94
CA ASP A 193 9.95 2.84 10.02
C ASP A 193 9.34 1.48 10.33
N VAL A 194 8.69 1.35 11.48
CA VAL A 194 8.03 0.11 11.91
C VAL A 194 6.52 0.29 11.89
N TYR A 195 5.85 -0.60 11.18
CA TYR A 195 4.40 -0.65 11.03
C TYR A 195 3.83 -1.85 11.79
N ILE A 196 2.74 -1.63 12.52
CA ILE A 196 2.04 -2.62 13.32
C ILE A 196 0.82 -3.11 12.52
N GLY A 197 0.82 -4.39 12.19
CA GLY A 197 -0.29 -5.08 11.52
C GLY A 197 -1.22 -5.79 12.49
N SER A 198 -1.83 -6.87 12.01
CA SER A 198 -2.83 -7.64 12.76
C SER A 198 -2.26 -8.26 14.04
N ALA A 199 -3.11 -8.37 15.06
CA ALA A 199 -2.80 -9.12 16.27
C ALA A 199 -2.61 -10.61 15.97
N PHE A 200 -1.67 -11.24 16.65
CA PHE A 200 -1.65 -12.71 16.69
C PHE A 200 -2.82 -13.22 17.52
N LYS A 201 -3.45 -14.33 17.08
CA LYS A 201 -4.58 -14.94 17.79
C LYS A 201 -4.27 -15.28 19.25
N ASP A 202 -3.03 -15.66 19.53
CA ASP A 202 -2.52 -16.03 20.84
C ASP A 202 -0.97 -15.93 20.87
N ASP A 203 -0.41 -15.94 22.08
CA ASP A 203 1.04 -15.90 22.32
C ASP A 203 1.78 -17.06 21.61
N ALA A 204 1.17 -18.25 21.57
CA ALA A 204 1.76 -19.44 20.95
C ALA A 204 1.97 -19.27 19.43
N SER A 205 1.04 -18.58 18.77
CA SER A 205 1.09 -18.30 17.33
C SER A 205 2.20 -17.32 16.99
N ALA A 206 2.38 -16.29 17.82
CA ALA A 206 3.51 -15.38 17.68
C ALA A 206 4.85 -16.13 17.82
N PHE A 207 4.97 -16.98 18.85
CA PHE A 207 6.19 -17.77 19.06
C PHE A 207 6.46 -18.75 17.91
N ALA A 208 5.41 -19.39 17.37
CA ALA A 208 5.54 -20.28 16.23
C ALA A 208 6.02 -19.54 14.98
N ALA A 209 5.52 -18.33 14.73
CA ALA A 209 5.94 -17.51 13.59
C ALA A 209 7.41 -17.08 13.71
N ILE A 210 7.82 -16.57 14.87
CA ILE A 210 9.22 -16.20 15.19
C ILE A 210 10.16 -17.40 15.10
N LYS A 211 9.69 -18.59 15.50
CA LYS A 211 10.48 -19.82 15.43
C LYS A 211 10.64 -20.31 14.00
N GLY A 212 9.56 -20.27 13.22
CA GLY A 212 9.48 -20.81 11.86
C GLY A 212 10.16 -19.95 10.81
N SER A 213 10.45 -18.68 11.08
CA SER A 213 11.08 -17.77 10.12
C SER A 213 12.09 -16.84 10.80
N GLU A 214 13.20 -16.56 10.11
CA GLU A 214 14.17 -15.54 10.52
C GLU A 214 13.79 -14.14 10.04
N LYS A 215 12.68 -13.99 9.31
CA LYS A 215 12.23 -12.72 8.72
C LYS A 215 10.91 -12.19 9.27
N VAL A 216 10.28 -12.93 10.20
CA VAL A 216 9.02 -12.49 10.80
C VAL A 216 9.33 -11.62 12.01
N ASP A 217 9.11 -10.33 11.83
CA ASP A 217 9.18 -9.34 12.89
C ASP A 217 7.86 -9.30 13.68
N VAL A 218 7.97 -8.95 14.97
CA VAL A 218 6.83 -8.92 15.89
C VAL A 218 6.89 -7.65 16.72
N TRP A 219 5.75 -6.98 16.85
CA TRP A 219 5.58 -5.90 17.82
C TRP A 219 4.99 -6.46 19.11
N ALA A 220 5.69 -6.27 20.23
CA ALA A 220 5.25 -6.73 21.53
C ALA A 220 4.71 -5.58 22.38
N LYS A 221 3.71 -5.90 23.21
CA LYS A 221 3.00 -4.94 24.07
C LYS A 221 3.90 -4.26 25.12
N THR A 222 4.95 -4.95 25.56
CA THR A 222 5.89 -4.46 26.59
C THR A 222 7.29 -5.01 26.33
N GLU A 223 8.30 -4.40 26.92
CA GLU A 223 9.67 -4.93 26.93
C GLU A 223 9.72 -6.38 27.45
N SER A 224 9.00 -6.67 28.54
CA SER A 224 8.97 -8.02 29.13
C SER A 224 8.39 -9.04 28.16
N LYS A 225 7.33 -8.68 27.41
CA LYS A 225 6.73 -9.54 26.40
C LYS A 225 7.64 -9.70 25.20
N SER A 226 8.32 -8.64 24.80
CA SER A 226 9.32 -8.70 23.74
C SER A 226 10.46 -9.66 24.08
N ASN A 227 10.98 -9.60 25.31
CA ASN A 227 12.00 -10.52 25.80
C ASN A 227 11.47 -11.97 25.85
N GLU A 228 10.24 -12.17 26.34
CA GLU A 228 9.59 -13.49 26.35
C GLU A 228 9.52 -14.09 24.94
N ALA A 229 9.00 -13.35 23.97
CA ALA A 229 8.89 -13.79 22.59
C ALA A 229 10.25 -14.10 21.95
N ALA A 230 11.25 -13.25 22.17
CA ALA A 230 12.60 -13.48 21.66
C ALA A 230 13.21 -14.77 22.24
N ARG A 231 13.03 -15.02 23.55
CA ARG A 231 13.46 -16.27 24.19
C ARG A 231 12.74 -17.48 23.63
N LYS A 232 11.41 -17.43 23.52
CA LYS A 232 10.61 -18.56 23.00
C LYS A 232 10.93 -18.86 21.55
N GLY A 233 11.11 -17.83 20.72
CA GLY A 233 11.55 -17.94 19.33
C GLY A 233 12.98 -18.48 19.16
N GLY A 234 13.84 -18.23 20.15
CA GLY A 234 15.22 -18.71 20.21
C GLY A 234 15.40 -20.03 20.97
N ASN A 235 14.36 -20.88 21.01
CA ASN A 235 14.36 -22.18 21.70
C ASN A 235 14.66 -22.11 23.22
N GLY A 236 14.24 -21.04 23.88
CA GLY A 236 14.39 -20.85 25.32
C GLY A 236 15.73 -20.26 25.75
N ASN A 237 16.67 -20.10 24.81
CA ASN A 237 17.93 -19.43 25.09
C ASN A 237 17.69 -17.96 25.44
N PRO A 238 18.51 -17.37 26.33
CA PRO A 238 18.50 -15.93 26.55
C PRO A 238 18.59 -15.22 25.19
N PRO A 239 17.81 -14.16 24.93
CA PRO A 239 17.93 -13.47 23.65
C PRO A 239 19.34 -12.88 23.55
N ALA A 240 19.85 -12.67 22.33
CA ALA A 240 21.06 -11.87 22.18
C ALA A 240 20.78 -10.53 22.86
N SER A 241 21.52 -10.23 23.93
CA SER A 241 21.33 -8.98 24.66
C SER A 241 21.46 -7.80 23.70
N LEU A 242 20.75 -6.70 23.96
CA LEU A 242 20.93 -5.38 23.37
C LEU A 242 22.43 -5.02 23.28
N HIS A 243 23.12 -5.45 22.24
CA HIS A 243 24.52 -5.14 22.02
C HIS A 243 24.77 -5.00 20.52
N HIS A 244 24.01 -4.08 19.94
CA HIS A 244 24.55 -3.25 18.87
C HIS A 244 24.75 -1.84 19.45
N THR A 245 25.88 -1.65 20.13
CA THR A 245 26.42 -0.33 20.43
C THR A 245 26.96 0.39 19.18
N THR A 246 26.67 -0.12 17.98
CA THR A 246 26.94 0.51 16.69
C THR A 246 25.69 1.00 15.97
N GLU A 247 24.51 0.62 16.47
CA GLU A 247 23.25 1.34 16.23
C GLU A 247 22.99 2.36 17.34
N SER A 248 24.05 2.65 18.11
CA SER A 248 24.09 3.74 19.08
C SER A 248 23.96 5.06 18.35
N PHE A 249 22.83 5.73 18.59
CA PHE A 249 22.66 7.17 18.48
C PHE A 249 23.40 7.81 17.30
N GLY A 250 22.76 7.81 16.13
CA GLY A 250 22.95 8.94 15.23
C GLY A 250 23.14 8.70 13.75
N LYS A 251 22.96 7.49 13.19
CA LYS A 251 22.88 7.30 11.72
C LYS A 251 21.99 6.10 11.33
N GLY A 252 20.85 6.37 10.67
CA GLY A 252 19.98 5.39 10.03
C GLY A 252 18.51 5.49 10.47
N ASP A 253 17.60 5.29 9.52
CA ASP A 253 16.14 5.38 9.68
C ASP A 253 15.60 4.25 10.60
N GLY A 254 14.66 4.54 11.51
CA GLY A 254 13.79 3.49 12.10
C GLY A 254 14.21 2.75 13.36
N TYR A 255 14.94 3.40 14.26
CA TYR A 255 15.43 2.73 15.48
C TYR A 255 14.39 2.58 16.60
N TYR A 256 13.56 1.53 16.51
CA TYR A 256 12.68 1.07 17.60
C TYR A 256 13.41 0.08 18.53
N LYS A 257 13.15 0.14 19.84
CA LYS A 257 13.76 -0.80 20.79
C LYS A 257 13.28 -2.22 20.46
N HIS A 258 14.22 -3.17 20.40
CA HIS A 258 13.88 -4.54 20.06
C HIS A 258 14.84 -5.58 20.64
N TRP A 259 14.42 -6.85 20.61
CA TRP A 259 15.27 -8.01 20.88
C TRP A 259 15.40 -8.86 19.62
N HIS A 260 16.51 -9.61 19.53
CA HIS A 260 16.66 -10.68 18.55
C HIS A 260 16.58 -12.05 19.23
N PRO A 261 15.80 -13.00 18.67
CA PRO A 261 15.89 -14.41 19.05
C PRO A 261 17.28 -14.97 18.71
N LEU A 262 17.76 -15.93 19.51
CA LEU A 262 18.97 -16.68 19.14
C LEU A 262 18.67 -17.79 18.15
N ARG A 263 19.51 -17.91 17.14
CA ARG A 263 19.52 -19.02 16.18
C ARG A 263 20.24 -20.22 16.79
N GLU A 264 21.48 -20.00 17.19
CA GLU A 264 22.35 -21.01 17.76
C GLU A 264 23.45 -20.38 18.63
N THR A 265 24.05 -21.21 19.48
CA THR A 265 25.27 -20.87 20.21
C THR A 265 26.39 -21.73 19.67
N GLN A 266 27.38 -21.11 19.05
CA GLN A 266 28.60 -21.77 18.60
C GLN A 266 29.69 -21.64 19.67
N ILE A 267 30.70 -22.50 19.63
CA ILE A 267 31.91 -22.35 20.45
C ILE A 267 33.04 -21.95 19.52
N ASP A 268 33.68 -20.81 19.80
CA ASP A 268 34.88 -20.38 19.09
C ASP A 268 36.00 -21.42 19.30
N PRO A 269 36.47 -22.12 18.25
CA PRO A 269 37.49 -23.15 18.39
C PRO A 269 38.86 -22.60 18.84
N ARG A 270 39.09 -21.29 18.73
CA ARG A 270 40.34 -20.63 19.12
C ARG A 270 40.33 -20.17 20.57
N THR A 271 39.18 -19.70 21.06
CA THR A 271 39.07 -19.08 22.39
C THR A 271 38.26 -19.90 23.38
N GLY A 272 37.53 -20.94 22.92
CA GLY A 272 36.60 -21.73 23.72
C GLY A 272 35.37 -20.94 24.20
N ARG A 273 35.16 -19.71 23.70
CA ARG A 273 34.06 -18.83 24.11
C ARG A 273 32.80 -19.11 23.31
N ALA A 274 31.64 -18.92 23.95
CA ALA A 274 30.36 -18.96 23.27
C ALA A 274 30.22 -17.77 22.30
N ILE A 275 29.86 -18.05 21.05
CA ILE A 275 29.44 -17.10 20.03
C ILE A 275 27.93 -17.27 19.86
N TYR A 276 27.19 -16.19 20.10
CA TYR A 276 25.75 -16.19 19.94
C TYR A 276 25.38 -15.71 18.54
N VAL A 277 24.79 -16.60 17.75
CA VAL A 277 24.31 -16.26 16.41
C VAL A 277 22.84 -15.87 16.54
N LYS A 278 22.52 -14.61 16.25
CA LYS A 278 21.14 -14.11 16.28
C LYS A 278 20.38 -14.52 15.01
N LYS A 279 19.05 -14.55 15.10
CA LYS A 279 18.17 -14.50 13.94
C LYS A 279 18.02 -13.06 13.46
N ASP A 280 17.65 -12.88 12.20
CA ASP A 280 17.50 -11.57 11.57
C ASP A 280 16.16 -10.90 11.88
N ASN A 281 15.26 -11.55 12.62
CA ASN A 281 14.01 -10.95 13.01
C ASN A 281 14.12 -10.12 14.29
N HIS A 282 13.25 -9.12 14.37
CA HIS A 282 13.19 -8.09 15.38
C HIS A 282 11.90 -8.23 16.18
N ILE A 283 12.03 -8.30 17.50
CA ILE A 283 10.90 -8.26 18.41
C ILE A 283 10.85 -6.85 19.01
N PHE A 284 10.05 -5.97 18.43
CA PHE A 284 9.94 -4.56 18.80
C PHE A 284 9.11 -4.33 20.06
N TYR A 285 9.33 -3.20 20.72
CA TYR A 285 8.51 -2.67 21.81
C TYR A 285 8.73 -1.16 21.98
N MET A 286 7.86 -0.52 22.78
CA MET A 286 8.00 0.88 23.21
C MET A 286 7.99 1.00 24.73
#